data_AF-A0A0D0NUM9-F1
#
_entry.id   AF-A0A0D0NUM9-F1
#
_cell.length_a   1.000
_cell.length_b   1.000
_cell.length_c   1.000
_cell.angle_alpha   90.00
_cell.angle_beta   90.00
_cell.angle_gamma   90.00
#
_symmetry.space_group_name_H-M   'P 1'
#
loop_
_entity.id
_entity.type
_entity.pdbx_description
1 polymer ?
#
loop_
_entity_poly.entity_id
_entity_poly.type
_entity_poly.pdbx_seq_one_letter_code
_entity_poly.pdbx_strand_id
1 'polypeptide(L)'
;MSERIRLRRSAAALLVAAVTTGSALLLTACDPEGDTGTTAAPSKAVDGPASAEPSGPADGSPAPAGGKLNKTAGTKVTVSTGTNTVLMDGKSVDFGTVVRDLAWSPDGKHAAFIDGAGNLETSDPDGSHKTVIAKAPSGETWSHPTWQVYGPDEPHGAGTYLLFTADDKKALKLLSVEAKAGAKPDALHVGDSEAEKPLPDVGNLWPNSAGKAGATVYANKNDGQVYFHDVISRTNGGVITKGSQPALADDGTVVFVRSVSGHAHIFAKAHEQGAKEVDLTPGASVDYTEPVISHDGKNIAFRGPDGIYTMPAKGGKPDRITDTVGLPAYRS
;
A
#
# COMPACT_ATOMS: atom_id res chain seq x y z
N MET A 1 50.35 -15.91 22.03
CA MET A 1 49.70 -16.86 22.96
C MET A 1 48.21 -16.81 22.69
N SER A 2 47.64 -17.96 22.37
CA SER A 2 46.29 -18.17 21.86
C SER A 2 45.37 -18.54 23.02
N GLU A 3 44.21 -17.90 23.16
CA GLU A 3 43.12 -18.47 23.95
C GLU A 3 41.86 -18.61 23.08
N ARG A 4 41.52 -19.88 22.85
CA ARG A 4 40.35 -20.35 22.13
C ARG A 4 39.18 -20.43 23.11
N ILE A 5 38.12 -19.66 22.88
CA ILE A 5 36.84 -19.84 23.59
C ILE A 5 36.03 -20.93 22.87
N ARG A 6 35.74 -22.00 23.60
CA ARG A 6 35.00 -23.19 23.15
C ARG A 6 33.50 -22.88 23.06
N LEU A 7 32.90 -23.09 21.88
CA LEU A 7 31.45 -23.21 21.73
C LEU A 7 30.96 -24.52 22.34
N ARG A 8 29.96 -24.43 23.24
CA ARG A 8 29.14 -25.58 23.66
C ARG A 8 27.93 -25.68 22.73
N ARG A 9 27.85 -26.79 21.99
CA ARG A 9 26.67 -27.22 21.24
C ARG A 9 25.74 -27.95 22.21
N SER A 10 24.49 -27.51 22.32
CA SER A 10 23.43 -28.26 22.99
C SER A 10 22.45 -28.73 21.92
N ALA A 11 22.32 -30.05 21.79
CA ALA A 11 21.39 -30.72 20.90
C ALA A 11 19.97 -30.65 21.48
N ALA A 12 19.00 -30.29 20.64
CA ALA A 12 17.58 -30.44 20.95
C ALA A 12 17.03 -31.67 20.22
N ALA A 13 16.46 -32.60 21.00
CA ALA A 13 15.84 -33.82 20.51
C ALA A 13 14.40 -33.53 20.06
N LEU A 14 14.06 -34.04 18.88
CA LEU A 14 12.73 -34.09 18.29
C LEU A 14 11.76 -34.92 19.15
N LEU A 15 10.53 -34.43 19.32
CA LEU A 15 9.38 -35.23 19.74
C LEU A 15 8.19 -34.88 18.86
N VAL A 16 7.90 -35.80 17.94
CA VAL A 16 6.74 -35.82 17.05
C VAL A 16 5.58 -36.43 17.83
N ALA A 17 4.43 -35.76 17.86
CA ALA A 17 3.15 -36.37 18.21
C ALA A 17 2.10 -35.93 17.20
N ALA A 18 1.75 -36.84 16.29
CA ALA A 18 0.63 -36.72 15.37
C ALA A 18 -0.67 -37.06 16.10
N VAL A 19 -1.70 -36.21 15.97
CA VAL A 19 -3.09 -36.58 16.25
C VAL A 19 -3.93 -36.22 15.05
N THR A 20 -4.30 -37.25 14.30
CA THR A 20 -5.27 -37.28 13.21
C THR A 20 -6.68 -37.45 13.79
N THR A 21 -7.61 -36.55 13.50
CA THR A 21 -9.06 -36.83 13.45
C THR A 21 -9.82 -35.67 12.80
N GLY A 22 -10.82 -35.99 11.95
CA GLY A 22 -11.91 -35.09 11.60
C GLY A 22 -12.05 -34.86 10.09
N SER A 23 -12.54 -35.85 9.34
CA SER A 23 -13.95 -36.00 8.95
C SER A 23 -14.33 -35.21 7.68
N ALA A 24 -14.42 -35.96 6.58
CA ALA A 24 -15.04 -35.52 5.34
C ALA A 24 -16.57 -35.47 5.48
N LEU A 25 -17.19 -34.42 4.95
CA LEU A 25 -18.60 -34.39 4.59
C LEU A 25 -18.73 -33.72 3.22
N LEU A 26 -18.95 -34.57 2.21
CA LEU A 26 -19.49 -34.21 0.91
C LEU A 26 -21.00 -34.08 1.04
N LEU A 27 -21.58 -32.97 0.61
CA LEU A 27 -22.96 -32.94 0.12
C LEU A 27 -23.05 -32.05 -1.11
N THR A 28 -23.58 -32.68 -2.15
CA THR A 28 -23.85 -32.21 -3.50
C THR A 28 -25.20 -31.51 -3.60
N ALA A 29 -25.25 -30.52 -4.50
CA ALA A 29 -26.31 -30.22 -5.47
C ALA A 29 -27.74 -29.87 -4.99
N CYS A 30 -28.25 -28.72 -5.44
CA CYS A 30 -29.25 -28.61 -6.51
C CYS A 30 -29.95 -27.24 -6.46
N ASP A 31 -29.87 -26.50 -7.58
CA ASP A 31 -30.84 -25.50 -8.03
C ASP A 31 -32.19 -26.20 -8.36
N PRO A 32 -33.34 -25.49 -8.32
CA PRO A 32 -33.84 -24.86 -9.55
C PRO A 32 -34.64 -23.54 -9.41
N GLU A 33 -34.44 -22.69 -10.42
CA GLU A 33 -35.35 -21.81 -11.20
C GLU A 33 -36.77 -21.47 -10.68
N GLY A 34 -37.14 -20.19 -10.85
CA GLY A 34 -38.50 -19.69 -10.73
C GLY A 34 -38.66 -18.23 -11.21
N ASP A 35 -38.84 -18.06 -12.52
CA ASP A 35 -39.27 -16.84 -13.22
C ASP A 35 -40.59 -16.27 -12.69
N THR A 36 -40.71 -14.95 -12.56
CA THR A 36 -41.95 -14.20 -12.88
C THR A 36 -41.63 -12.74 -13.20
N GLY A 37 -41.45 -12.45 -14.49
CA GLY A 37 -41.53 -11.08 -15.03
C GLY A 37 -42.99 -10.71 -15.31
N THR A 38 -43.46 -9.58 -14.79
CA THR A 38 -44.69 -8.92 -15.27
C THR A 38 -44.38 -7.46 -15.61
N THR A 39 -44.54 -7.13 -16.89
CA THR A 39 -44.55 -5.79 -17.48
C THR A 39 -45.87 -5.08 -17.24
N ALA A 40 -45.86 -3.78 -16.92
CA ALA A 40 -46.78 -2.77 -17.47
C ALA A 40 -46.44 -1.34 -17.01
N ALA A 41 -46.33 -0.42 -17.98
CA ALA A 41 -46.56 1.02 -17.89
C ALA A 41 -47.53 1.37 -19.06
N PRO A 42 -48.01 2.61 -19.31
CA PRO A 42 -47.97 3.87 -18.54
C PRO A 42 -49.37 4.53 -18.43
N SER A 43 -49.51 5.71 -17.80
CA SER A 43 -50.63 6.62 -18.09
C SER A 43 -50.27 8.10 -17.87
N LYS A 44 -50.78 8.91 -18.80
CA LYS A 44 -50.45 10.31 -19.12
C LYS A 44 -51.16 11.36 -18.24
N ALA A 45 -50.61 12.56 -18.35
CA ALA A 45 -50.95 13.86 -17.78
C ALA A 45 -52.34 14.45 -18.12
N VAL A 46 -52.73 15.48 -17.34
CA VAL A 46 -53.64 16.58 -17.74
C VAL A 46 -53.18 17.91 -17.08
N ASP A 47 -52.81 18.86 -17.96
CA ASP A 47 -53.00 20.33 -18.04
C ASP A 47 -52.91 21.30 -16.82
N GLY A 48 -52.17 22.41 -17.02
CA GLY A 48 -52.14 23.65 -16.21
C GLY A 48 -53.27 24.64 -16.59
N PRO A 49 -53.13 25.99 -16.51
CA PRO A 49 -52.01 26.83 -16.03
C PRO A 49 -52.43 27.94 -15.01
N ALA A 50 -51.47 28.62 -14.37
CA ALA A 50 -51.64 30.02 -13.95
C ALA A 50 -50.29 30.70 -13.70
N SER A 51 -50.13 31.86 -14.33
CA SER A 51 -48.97 32.74 -14.33
C SER A 51 -49.00 33.67 -13.11
N ALA A 52 -47.85 33.85 -12.43
CA ALA A 52 -47.52 35.04 -11.66
C ALA A 52 -45.99 35.15 -11.49
N GLU A 53 -45.45 36.30 -11.88
CA GLU A 53 -44.06 36.77 -11.73
C GLU A 53 -44.14 38.17 -11.07
N PRO A 54 -43.04 38.81 -10.60
CA PRO A 54 -41.91 38.37 -9.79
C PRO A 54 -41.90 39.11 -8.43
N SER A 55 -41.21 38.58 -7.41
CA SER A 55 -40.78 39.37 -6.24
C SER A 55 -39.25 39.53 -6.29
N GLY A 56 -38.79 40.77 -6.22
CA GLY A 56 -37.38 41.18 -6.31
C GLY A 56 -36.49 40.71 -5.14
N PRO A 57 -35.20 41.06 -5.18
CA PRO A 57 -34.12 40.16 -4.80
C PRO A 57 -33.94 40.09 -3.29
N ALA A 58 -33.85 38.87 -2.76
CA ALA A 58 -33.10 38.66 -1.55
C ALA A 58 -31.61 38.71 -1.92
N ASP A 59 -30.85 39.58 -1.25
CA ASP A 59 -29.38 39.56 -1.24
C ASP A 59 -28.89 38.24 -0.62
N GLY A 60 -28.97 37.18 -1.41
CA GLY A 60 -28.19 35.98 -1.22
C GLY A 60 -26.83 36.25 -1.84
N SER A 61 -25.83 36.57 -1.00
CA SER A 61 -24.45 36.33 -1.42
C SER A 61 -24.38 34.91 -1.98
N PRO A 62 -23.86 34.70 -3.21
CA PRO A 62 -23.71 33.36 -3.72
C PRO A 62 -22.86 32.60 -2.72
N ALA A 63 -23.39 31.49 -2.20
CA ALA A 63 -22.58 30.51 -1.51
C ALA A 63 -21.38 30.23 -2.43
N PRO A 64 -20.14 30.35 -1.94
CA PRO A 64 -18.98 30.14 -2.79
C PRO A 64 -19.15 28.75 -3.41
N ALA A 65 -19.03 28.68 -4.75
CA ALA A 65 -19.02 27.42 -5.47
C ALA A 65 -18.10 26.46 -4.71
N GLY A 66 -18.66 25.37 -4.18
CA GLY A 66 -17.98 24.50 -3.22
C GLY A 66 -16.63 24.07 -3.79
N GLY A 67 -15.55 24.61 -3.23
CA GLY A 67 -14.20 24.25 -3.65
C GLY A 67 -13.97 22.76 -3.44
N LYS A 68 -13.15 22.15 -4.30
CA LYS A 68 -12.69 20.77 -4.09
C LYS A 68 -12.10 20.63 -2.70
N LEU A 69 -12.50 19.62 -1.95
CA LEU A 69 -12.00 19.38 -0.59
C LEU A 69 -10.50 19.10 -0.68
N ASN A 70 -9.69 19.93 -0.03
CA ASN A 70 -8.26 19.70 0.10
C ASN A 70 -7.74 20.20 1.46
N LYS A 71 -7.62 19.28 2.41
CA LYS A 71 -7.06 19.46 3.74
C LYS A 71 -5.68 18.81 3.88
N THR A 72 -4.91 18.66 2.79
CA THR A 72 -3.55 18.08 2.85
C THR A 72 -2.50 19.02 3.45
N ALA A 73 -2.84 20.29 3.67
CA ALA A 73 -1.95 21.27 4.30
C ALA A 73 -1.53 20.81 5.70
N GLY A 74 -0.22 20.73 5.95
CA GLY A 74 0.33 20.31 7.24
C GLY A 74 0.14 18.85 7.64
N THR A 75 -0.55 18.02 6.85
CA THR A 75 -0.78 16.59 7.18
C THR A 75 0.38 15.69 6.78
N LYS A 76 1.31 16.20 5.96
CA LYS A 76 2.38 15.42 5.31
C LYS A 76 1.90 14.35 4.32
N VAL A 77 0.59 14.23 4.12
CA VAL A 77 0.01 13.33 3.12
C VAL A 77 0.11 13.96 1.75
N THR A 78 0.63 13.20 0.81
CA THR A 78 0.62 13.51 -0.62
C THR A 78 -0.26 12.50 -1.35
N VAL A 79 -0.89 12.90 -2.45
CA VAL A 79 -1.75 12.02 -3.25
C VAL A 79 -1.31 12.06 -4.70
N SER A 80 -0.80 10.93 -5.20
CA SER A 80 -0.51 10.75 -6.63
C SER A 80 -1.77 10.32 -7.36
N THR A 81 -2.10 10.98 -8.46
CA THR A 81 -3.39 10.80 -9.17
C THR A 81 -3.26 9.98 -10.45
N GLY A 82 -2.05 9.51 -10.80
CA GLY A 82 -1.78 8.94 -12.12
C GLY A 82 -1.81 9.99 -13.25
N THR A 83 -1.80 11.27 -12.90
CA THR A 83 -1.66 12.40 -13.84
C THR A 83 -0.31 13.08 -13.62
N ASN A 84 -0.06 14.21 -14.27
CA ASN A 84 1.14 15.01 -14.04
C ASN A 84 1.15 15.77 -12.71
N THR A 85 0.10 15.63 -11.89
CA THR A 85 -0.02 16.38 -10.64
C THR A 85 -0.08 15.50 -9.41
N VAL A 86 0.57 15.99 -8.35
CA VAL A 86 0.54 15.43 -7.00
C VAL A 86 -0.13 16.45 -6.07
N LEU A 87 -1.15 16.01 -5.34
CA LEU A 87 -1.76 16.82 -4.29
C LEU A 87 -0.84 16.79 -3.07
N MET A 88 -0.37 17.94 -2.59
CA MET A 88 0.46 18.03 -1.39
C MET A 88 0.39 19.42 -0.78
N ASP A 89 0.40 19.47 0.55
CA ASP A 89 0.43 20.70 1.34
C ASP A 89 -0.63 21.75 0.93
N GLY A 90 -1.86 21.28 0.70
CA GLY A 90 -2.99 22.13 0.30
C GLY A 90 -2.96 22.60 -1.15
N LYS A 91 -2.04 22.08 -1.98
CA LYS A 91 -1.82 22.51 -3.37
C LYS A 91 -1.73 21.32 -4.31
N SER A 92 -1.92 21.60 -5.60
CA SER A 92 -1.59 20.67 -6.69
C SER A 92 -0.25 21.07 -7.27
N VAL A 93 0.72 20.16 -7.28
CA VAL A 93 2.09 20.39 -7.79
C VAL A 93 2.25 19.63 -9.10
N ASP A 94 2.65 20.34 -10.15
CA ASP A 94 2.89 19.76 -11.48
C ASP A 94 4.32 19.21 -11.57
N PHE A 95 4.44 17.91 -11.78
CA PHE A 95 5.72 17.22 -11.92
C PHE A 95 6.21 17.21 -13.38
N GLY A 96 5.41 17.70 -14.32
CA GLY A 96 5.71 17.74 -15.76
C GLY A 96 5.76 16.35 -16.43
N THR A 97 5.39 15.30 -15.71
CA THR A 97 5.29 13.91 -16.18
C THR A 97 4.23 13.20 -15.36
N VAL A 98 3.60 12.17 -15.91
CA VAL A 98 2.65 11.33 -15.17
C VAL A 98 3.35 10.73 -13.95
N VAL A 99 2.71 10.82 -12.78
CA VAL A 99 3.21 10.29 -11.51
C VAL A 99 2.25 9.20 -11.01
N ARG A 100 2.74 7.96 -11.02
CA ARG A 100 2.06 6.80 -10.43
C ARG A 100 2.84 6.24 -9.25
N ASP A 101 2.09 5.73 -8.27
CA ASP A 101 2.61 4.95 -7.16
C ASP A 101 3.74 5.66 -6.38
N LEU A 102 3.60 6.97 -6.16
CA LEU A 102 4.66 7.79 -5.57
C LEU A 102 5.04 7.32 -4.16
N ALA A 103 6.36 7.27 -3.88
CA ALA A 103 6.92 7.08 -2.55
C ALA A 103 8.02 8.11 -2.26
N TRP A 104 8.10 8.56 -1.01
CA TRP A 104 9.10 9.53 -0.57
C TRP A 104 10.32 8.84 0.03
N SER A 105 11.50 9.42 -0.19
CA SER A 105 12.71 9.07 0.53
C SER A 105 12.50 9.33 2.03
N PRO A 106 13.20 8.62 2.93
CA PRO A 106 13.01 8.79 4.38
C PRO A 106 13.26 10.22 4.87
N ASP A 107 14.12 10.98 4.19
CA ASP A 107 14.40 12.38 4.47
C ASP A 107 13.42 13.37 3.79
N GLY A 108 12.46 12.88 3.03
CA GLY A 108 11.41 13.64 2.34
C GLY A 108 11.91 14.51 1.19
N LYS A 109 13.17 14.36 0.75
CA LYS A 109 13.76 15.21 -0.30
C LYS A 109 13.54 14.70 -1.70
N HIS A 110 13.34 13.40 -1.87
CA HIS A 110 13.18 12.80 -3.19
C HIS A 110 11.89 11.99 -3.27
N ALA A 111 11.14 12.19 -4.34
CA ALA A 111 10.06 11.30 -4.74
C ALA A 111 10.64 10.20 -5.65
N ALA A 112 10.16 8.97 -5.52
CA ALA A 112 10.29 7.91 -6.50
C ALA A 112 8.90 7.56 -7.02
N PHE A 113 8.75 7.35 -8.32
CA PHE A 113 7.45 7.08 -8.95
C PHE A 113 7.63 6.35 -10.27
N ILE A 114 6.53 5.82 -10.80
CA ILE A 114 6.46 5.27 -12.15
C ILE A 114 5.95 6.34 -13.11
N ASP A 115 6.72 6.64 -14.15
CA ASP A 115 6.38 7.66 -15.15
C ASP A 115 5.28 7.19 -16.14
N GLY A 116 4.86 8.08 -17.04
CA GLY A 116 3.85 7.76 -18.06
C GLY A 116 4.29 6.72 -19.10
N ALA A 117 5.59 6.46 -19.22
CA ALA A 117 6.16 5.41 -20.07
C ALA A 117 6.41 4.09 -19.30
N GLY A 118 6.11 4.05 -17.99
CA GLY A 118 6.33 2.89 -17.12
C GLY A 118 7.73 2.82 -16.51
N ASN A 119 8.58 3.82 -16.70
CA ASN A 119 9.94 3.83 -16.16
C ASN A 119 9.94 4.19 -14.67
N LEU A 120 10.97 3.74 -13.96
CA LEU A 120 11.24 4.17 -12.59
C LEU A 120 12.03 5.48 -12.61
N GLU A 121 11.46 6.52 -12.01
CA GLU A 121 12.00 7.87 -11.99
C GLU A 121 12.05 8.43 -10.56
N THR A 122 13.00 9.34 -10.32
CA THR A 122 13.06 10.14 -9.09
C THR A 122 13.03 11.63 -9.41
N SER A 123 12.57 12.46 -8.48
CA SER A 123 12.58 13.91 -8.59
C SER A 123 12.67 14.60 -7.23
N ASP A 124 12.90 15.90 -7.24
CA ASP A 124 12.67 16.76 -6.09
C ASP A 124 11.16 16.96 -5.83
N PRO A 125 10.75 17.49 -4.67
CA PRO A 125 9.34 17.55 -4.28
C PRO A 125 8.49 18.52 -5.11
N ASP A 126 9.13 19.43 -5.84
CA ASP A 126 8.50 20.35 -6.79
C ASP A 126 8.46 19.79 -8.22
N GLY A 127 8.88 18.53 -8.42
CA GLY A 127 8.95 17.88 -9.73
C GLY A 127 10.19 18.23 -10.57
N SER A 128 11.10 19.05 -10.03
CA SER A 128 12.38 19.37 -10.67
C SER A 128 13.43 18.26 -10.45
N HIS A 129 14.61 18.42 -11.05
CA HIS A 129 15.75 17.48 -10.94
C HIS A 129 15.40 16.00 -11.21
N LYS A 130 14.49 15.79 -12.16
CA LYS A 130 14.05 14.47 -12.61
C LYS A 130 15.21 13.60 -13.11
N THR A 131 15.27 12.36 -12.62
CA THR A 131 16.29 11.37 -12.97
C THR A 131 15.64 10.02 -13.21
N VAL A 132 15.73 9.52 -14.45
CA VAL A 132 15.35 8.15 -14.81
C VAL A 132 16.34 7.18 -14.18
N ILE A 133 15.90 6.42 -13.20
CA ILE A 133 16.70 5.39 -12.51
C ILE A 133 16.83 4.18 -13.41
N ALA A 134 15.71 3.66 -13.92
CA ALA A 134 15.70 2.50 -14.79
C ALA A 134 14.53 2.56 -15.77
N LYS A 135 14.71 1.96 -16.96
CA LYS A 135 13.66 1.88 -17.99
C LYS A 135 12.98 0.52 -17.95
N ALA A 136 11.64 0.52 -17.98
CA ALA A 136 10.88 -0.72 -18.01
C ALA A 136 11.09 -1.47 -19.33
N PRO A 137 11.36 -2.78 -19.31
CA PRO A 137 11.34 -3.60 -20.51
C PRO A 137 9.96 -3.59 -21.19
N SER A 138 9.95 -3.74 -22.51
CA SER A 138 8.70 -3.81 -23.26
C SER A 138 7.83 -4.98 -22.80
N GLY A 139 6.58 -4.69 -22.44
CA GLY A 139 5.59 -5.68 -22.01
C GLY A 139 5.60 -5.99 -20.51
N GLU A 140 6.50 -5.38 -19.76
CA GLU A 140 6.57 -5.45 -18.30
C GLU A 140 5.89 -4.22 -17.67
N THR A 141 5.15 -4.41 -16.59
CA THR A 141 4.52 -3.31 -15.83
C THR A 141 5.20 -3.17 -14.49
N TRP A 142 5.75 -2.00 -14.21
CA TRP A 142 6.34 -1.66 -12.92
C TRP A 142 5.37 -0.86 -12.07
N SER A 143 5.40 -1.07 -10.74
CA SER A 143 4.51 -0.39 -9.79
C SER A 143 5.05 -0.40 -8.37
N HIS A 144 4.49 0.45 -7.51
CA HIS A 144 4.76 0.51 -6.07
C HIS A 144 6.26 0.58 -5.71
N PRO A 145 7.00 1.59 -6.22
CA PRO A 145 8.35 1.84 -5.74
C PRO A 145 8.37 2.19 -4.24
N THR A 146 9.43 1.80 -3.54
CA THR A 146 9.69 2.17 -2.15
C THR A 146 11.18 2.34 -1.92
N TRP A 147 11.56 3.20 -0.97
CA TRP A 147 12.94 3.52 -0.66
C TRP A 147 13.49 2.58 0.41
N GLN A 148 14.60 1.93 0.11
CA GLN A 148 15.35 1.13 1.07
C GLN A 148 16.71 1.77 1.29
N VAL A 149 16.94 2.29 2.49
CA VAL A 149 18.15 3.04 2.84
C VAL A 149 18.88 2.34 3.98
N TYR A 150 20.18 2.09 3.79
CA TYR A 150 21.06 1.50 4.78
C TYR A 150 22.03 2.55 5.34
N GLY A 151 22.22 2.52 6.66
CA GLY A 151 23.26 3.29 7.33
C GLY A 151 24.65 2.73 7.09
N PRO A 152 25.71 3.53 7.31
CA PRO A 152 27.11 3.07 7.22
C PRO A 152 27.47 1.99 8.25
N ASP A 153 26.67 1.87 9.32
CA ASP A 153 26.87 0.90 10.40
C ASP A 153 26.31 -0.49 10.08
N GLU A 154 25.63 -0.66 8.94
CA GLU A 154 25.06 -1.94 8.52
C GLU A 154 26.14 -2.88 7.93
N PRO A 155 26.02 -4.22 8.08
CA PRO A 155 27.00 -5.18 7.56
C PRO A 155 27.27 -5.09 6.06
N HIS A 156 26.32 -4.54 5.30
CA HIS A 156 26.39 -4.35 3.85
C HIS A 156 26.88 -2.94 3.44
N GLY A 157 27.17 -2.07 4.41
CA GLY A 157 27.56 -0.68 4.19
C GLY A 157 26.38 0.23 3.85
N ALA A 158 26.67 1.53 3.72
CA ALA A 158 25.66 2.51 3.34
C ALA A 158 25.21 2.29 1.89
N GLY A 159 23.90 2.41 1.65
CA GLY A 159 23.32 2.24 0.32
C GLY A 159 21.92 2.82 0.23
N THR A 160 21.51 3.22 -0.96
CA THR A 160 20.18 3.74 -1.25
C THR A 160 19.64 3.02 -2.46
N TYR A 161 18.59 2.25 -2.25
CA TYR A 161 17.97 1.40 -3.23
C TYR A 161 16.49 1.73 -3.36
N LEU A 162 15.95 1.40 -4.52
CA LEU A 162 14.53 1.37 -4.78
C LEU A 162 14.09 -0.07 -4.98
N LEU A 163 13.07 -0.48 -4.25
CA LEU A 163 12.37 -1.75 -4.45
C LEU A 163 11.06 -1.45 -5.15
N PHE A 164 10.62 -2.32 -6.05
CA PHE A 164 9.36 -2.14 -6.77
C PHE A 164 8.82 -3.48 -7.28
N THR A 165 7.54 -3.50 -7.62
CA THR A 165 6.89 -4.67 -8.23
C THR A 165 7.09 -4.65 -9.73
N ALA A 166 7.42 -5.80 -10.31
CA ALA A 166 7.46 -6.04 -11.75
C ALA A 166 6.51 -7.17 -12.15
N ASP A 167 5.67 -6.92 -13.15
CA ASP A 167 4.75 -7.90 -13.75
C ASP A 167 5.07 -8.08 -15.24
N ASP A 168 5.62 -9.25 -15.59
CA ASP A 168 5.93 -9.65 -16.98
C ASP A 168 4.79 -10.46 -17.64
N LYS A 169 3.60 -10.47 -17.02
CA LYS A 169 2.39 -11.26 -17.34
C LYS A 169 2.51 -12.76 -17.05
N LYS A 170 3.70 -13.25 -16.67
CA LYS A 170 3.94 -14.64 -16.28
C LYS A 170 4.17 -14.76 -14.79
N ALA A 171 4.85 -13.78 -14.19
CA ALA A 171 5.16 -13.72 -12.78
C ALA A 171 5.14 -12.28 -12.28
N LEU A 172 4.66 -12.12 -11.03
CA LEU A 172 4.89 -10.91 -10.25
C LEU A 172 6.12 -11.13 -9.37
N LYS A 173 7.07 -10.21 -9.45
CA LYS A 173 8.33 -10.26 -8.69
C LYS A 173 8.62 -8.91 -8.07
N LEU A 174 9.48 -8.92 -7.05
CA LEU A 174 10.11 -7.71 -6.55
C LEU A 174 11.46 -7.54 -7.24
N LEU A 175 11.73 -6.34 -7.70
CA LEU A 175 13.05 -5.94 -8.19
C LEU A 175 13.66 -4.95 -7.22
N SER A 176 14.99 -4.92 -7.16
CA SER A 176 15.78 -3.91 -6.45
C SER A 176 16.75 -3.26 -7.42
N VAL A 177 16.99 -1.96 -7.23
CA VAL A 177 17.94 -1.20 -8.03
C VAL A 177 18.57 -0.10 -7.18
N GLU A 178 19.86 0.16 -7.38
CA GLU A 178 20.51 1.32 -6.76
C GLU A 178 19.81 2.61 -7.25
N ALA A 179 19.57 3.57 -6.36
CA ALA A 179 18.92 4.84 -6.68
C ALA A 179 19.87 5.78 -7.46
N LYS A 180 20.31 5.33 -8.64
CA LYS A 180 21.27 5.98 -9.52
C LYS A 180 20.76 5.97 -10.96
N ALA A 181 21.06 7.04 -11.69
CA ALA A 181 20.68 7.19 -13.08
C ALA A 181 21.14 6.00 -13.95
N GLY A 182 20.22 5.41 -14.71
CA GLY A 182 20.50 4.32 -15.64
C GLY A 182 20.99 3.03 -14.98
N ALA A 183 20.69 2.83 -13.70
CA ALA A 183 20.98 1.58 -13.01
C ALA A 183 20.15 0.42 -13.58
N LYS A 184 20.67 -0.80 -13.40
CA LYS A 184 20.02 -2.02 -13.87
C LYS A 184 19.32 -2.69 -12.69
N PRO A 185 17.99 -2.88 -12.73
CA PRO A 185 17.29 -3.64 -11.71
C PRO A 185 17.64 -5.12 -11.76
N ASP A 186 17.73 -5.73 -10.60
CA ASP A 186 17.89 -7.16 -10.41
C ASP A 186 16.73 -7.72 -9.57
N ALA A 187 16.44 -9.01 -9.73
CA ALA A 187 15.40 -9.66 -8.93
C ALA A 187 15.79 -9.65 -7.45
N LEU A 188 14.89 -9.17 -6.59
CA LEU A 188 15.05 -9.26 -5.15
C LEU A 188 14.77 -10.71 -4.74
N HIS A 189 15.81 -11.38 -4.25
CA HIS A 189 15.65 -12.69 -3.66
C HIS A 189 15.27 -12.53 -2.19
N VAL A 190 14.07 -12.99 -1.82
CA VAL A 190 13.49 -12.77 -0.48
C VAL A 190 14.00 -13.77 0.57
N GLY A 191 14.92 -14.67 0.20
CA GLY A 191 15.62 -15.59 1.10
C GLY A 191 14.80 -16.79 1.58
N ASP A 192 15.41 -17.62 2.42
CA ASP A 192 14.78 -18.80 3.03
C ASP A 192 14.10 -18.43 4.35
N SER A 193 12.92 -19.00 4.63
CA SER A 193 12.28 -18.85 5.95
C SER A 193 12.86 -19.83 6.97
N GLU A 194 12.85 -19.49 8.27
CA GLU A 194 13.20 -20.46 9.32
C GLU A 194 12.30 -21.70 9.34
N ALA A 195 11.12 -21.62 8.72
CA ALA A 195 10.10 -22.67 8.71
C ALA A 195 10.22 -23.60 7.49
N GLU A 196 11.39 -24.23 7.28
CA GLU A 196 11.73 -25.31 6.31
C GLU A 196 11.35 -25.12 4.82
N LYS A 197 10.44 -24.22 4.47
CA LYS A 197 9.99 -23.93 3.11
C LYS A 197 10.59 -22.58 2.68
N PRO A 198 11.23 -22.52 1.50
CA PRO A 198 11.66 -21.26 0.90
C PRO A 198 10.48 -20.30 0.77
N LEU A 199 10.76 -19.00 0.94
CA LEU A 199 9.77 -17.97 0.66
C LEU A 199 9.45 -17.95 -0.84
N PRO A 200 8.21 -17.62 -1.23
CA PRO A 200 7.87 -17.56 -2.64
C PRO A 200 8.64 -16.43 -3.33
N ASP A 201 9.37 -16.74 -4.40
CA ASP A 201 10.03 -15.74 -5.26
C ASP A 201 9.10 -15.12 -6.32
N VAL A 202 7.85 -15.63 -6.44
CA VAL A 202 6.85 -15.17 -7.41
C VAL A 202 5.48 -14.95 -6.77
N GLY A 203 4.70 -14.08 -7.38
CA GLY A 203 3.43 -13.58 -6.82
C GLY A 203 3.63 -12.41 -5.88
N ASN A 204 4.87 -11.95 -5.67
CA ASN A 204 5.19 -10.87 -4.74
C ASN A 204 4.87 -9.51 -5.34
N LEU A 205 4.24 -8.65 -4.55
CA LEU A 205 3.84 -7.31 -4.95
C LEU A 205 3.74 -6.38 -3.74
N TRP A 206 3.59 -5.10 -4.03
CA TRP A 206 3.32 -4.06 -3.03
C TRP A 206 4.40 -3.98 -1.94
N PRO A 207 5.69 -3.85 -2.31
CA PRO A 207 6.74 -3.67 -1.33
C PRO A 207 6.58 -2.31 -0.62
N ASN A 208 6.86 -2.28 0.67
CA ASN A 208 6.99 -1.07 1.43
C ASN A 208 8.13 -1.20 2.44
N SER A 209 9.08 -0.29 2.38
CA SER A 209 10.27 -0.30 3.23
C SER A 209 10.27 0.88 4.20
N ALA A 210 10.75 0.65 5.41
CA ALA A 210 10.90 1.67 6.45
C ALA A 210 11.99 1.26 7.46
N GLY A 211 12.32 2.17 8.38
CA GLY A 211 13.35 1.96 9.39
C GLY A 211 14.79 2.04 8.85
N LYS A 212 15.76 1.91 9.77
CA LYS A 212 17.19 2.14 9.49
C LYS A 212 17.91 0.96 8.82
N ALA A 213 17.30 -0.22 8.90
CA ALA A 213 17.83 -1.49 8.46
C ALA A 213 17.31 -1.93 7.07
N GLY A 214 16.53 -1.08 6.38
CA GLY A 214 15.92 -1.46 5.11
C GLY A 214 14.88 -2.59 5.23
N ALA A 215 14.24 -2.72 6.40
CA ALA A 215 13.15 -3.67 6.60
C ALA A 215 12.05 -3.44 5.57
N THR A 216 11.54 -4.51 4.99
CA THR A 216 10.57 -4.46 3.90
C THR A 216 9.40 -5.40 4.19
N VAL A 217 8.19 -4.93 3.97
CA VAL A 217 6.99 -5.77 3.91
C VAL A 217 6.48 -5.85 2.49
N TYR A 218 5.87 -6.97 2.12
CA TYR A 218 5.26 -7.15 0.81
C TYR A 218 4.10 -8.14 0.88
N ALA A 219 3.17 -8.04 -0.05
CA ALA A 219 2.10 -9.03 -0.20
C ALA A 219 2.52 -10.12 -1.19
N ASN A 220 1.89 -11.29 -1.09
CA ASN A 220 1.91 -12.29 -2.14
C ASN A 220 0.49 -12.61 -2.62
N LYS A 221 0.26 -12.43 -3.92
CA LYS A 221 -1.06 -12.62 -4.55
C LYS A 221 -1.48 -14.09 -4.60
N ASN A 222 -0.54 -15.03 -4.65
CA ASN A 222 -0.85 -16.44 -4.87
C ASN A 222 -1.36 -17.12 -3.60
N ASP A 223 -0.90 -16.69 -2.42
CA ASP A 223 -1.29 -17.26 -1.13
C ASP A 223 -2.05 -16.28 -0.21
N GLY A 224 -2.13 -15.00 -0.57
CA GLY A 224 -2.83 -13.98 0.21
C GLY A 224 -2.14 -13.61 1.52
N GLN A 225 -0.82 -13.83 1.61
CA GLN A 225 -0.02 -13.55 2.79
C GLN A 225 0.72 -12.21 2.66
N VAL A 226 0.96 -11.59 3.80
CA VAL A 226 1.91 -10.47 3.97
C VAL A 226 3.18 -11.04 4.59
N TYR A 227 4.30 -10.73 3.95
CA TYR A 227 5.63 -11.17 4.32
C TYR A 227 6.46 -10.00 4.85
N PHE A 228 7.44 -10.36 5.68
CA PHE A 228 8.54 -9.52 6.10
C PHE A 228 9.82 -9.98 5.40
N HIS A 229 10.68 -9.05 5.02
CA HIS A 229 12.03 -9.29 4.56
C HIS A 229 12.97 -8.30 5.25
N ASP A 230 14.04 -8.81 5.84
CA ASP A 230 15.10 -8.02 6.46
C ASP A 230 16.44 -8.51 5.90
N VAL A 231 17.16 -7.56 5.31
CA VAL A 231 18.41 -7.79 4.58
C VAL A 231 19.58 -8.08 5.53
N ILE A 232 19.45 -7.73 6.82
CA ILE A 232 20.50 -7.88 7.82
C ILE A 232 20.30 -9.14 8.66
N SER A 233 19.06 -9.59 8.85
CA SER A 233 18.77 -10.78 9.64
C SER A 233 19.23 -12.05 8.93
N ARG A 234 19.88 -12.98 9.65
CA ARG A 234 20.24 -14.32 9.11
C ARG A 234 19.04 -15.13 8.63
N THR A 235 17.86 -14.74 9.08
CA THR A 235 16.58 -15.40 8.86
C THR A 235 15.81 -14.87 7.66
N ASN A 236 16.31 -13.82 6.99
CA ASN A 236 15.88 -13.18 5.73
C ASN A 236 14.39 -12.82 5.56
N GLY A 237 13.47 -13.30 6.40
CA GLY A 237 12.05 -12.99 6.29
C GLY A 237 11.11 -14.08 6.80
N GLY A 238 9.81 -13.83 6.64
CA GLY A 238 8.76 -14.76 7.08
C GLY A 238 7.36 -14.20 6.87
N VAL A 239 6.37 -15.06 7.07
CA VAL A 239 4.96 -14.66 7.07
C VAL A 239 4.68 -13.80 8.31
N ILE A 240 4.05 -12.64 8.10
CA ILE A 240 3.54 -11.76 9.16
C ILE A 240 2.08 -12.08 9.46
N THR A 241 1.26 -12.20 8.41
CA THR A 241 -0.20 -12.35 8.49
C THR A 241 -0.83 -12.66 7.13
N LYS A 242 -2.16 -12.90 7.09
CA LYS A 242 -3.00 -12.86 5.89
C LYS A 242 -3.43 -11.43 5.58
N GLY A 243 -3.31 -11.00 4.33
CA GLY A 243 -3.74 -9.68 3.90
C GLY A 243 -3.13 -9.24 2.58
N SER A 244 -3.27 -7.95 2.29
CA SER A 244 -2.72 -7.32 1.08
C SER A 244 -2.34 -5.87 1.36
N GLN A 245 -1.65 -5.24 0.40
CA GLN A 245 -1.35 -3.80 0.39
C GLN A 245 -0.69 -3.30 1.68
N PRO A 246 0.41 -3.94 2.14
CA PRO A 246 1.01 -3.59 3.41
C PRO A 246 1.80 -2.28 3.35
N ALA A 247 1.88 -1.59 4.48
CA ALA A 247 2.84 -0.52 4.72
C ALA A 247 3.47 -0.65 6.11
N LEU A 248 4.72 -0.21 6.24
CA LEU A 248 5.57 -0.36 7.41
C LEU A 248 5.96 1.01 7.98
N ALA A 249 5.92 1.15 9.30
CA ALA A 249 6.47 2.29 10.03
C ALA A 249 7.86 1.97 10.61
N ASP A 250 8.60 3.00 11.02
CA ASP A 250 9.97 2.83 11.57
C ASP A 250 10.00 2.04 12.89
N ASP A 251 8.89 2.03 13.63
CA ASP A 251 8.74 1.26 14.87
C ASP A 251 8.36 -0.22 14.63
N GLY A 252 8.25 -0.64 13.37
CA GLY A 252 7.87 -2.00 13.00
C GLY A 252 6.37 -2.26 13.01
N THR A 253 5.53 -1.23 13.15
CA THR A 253 4.09 -1.34 12.92
C THR A 253 3.81 -1.59 11.44
N VAL A 254 3.01 -2.61 11.16
CA VAL A 254 2.53 -2.96 9.82
C VAL A 254 1.03 -2.69 9.74
N VAL A 255 0.63 -1.90 8.75
CA VAL A 255 -0.77 -1.75 8.35
C VAL A 255 -1.01 -2.55 7.08
N PHE A 256 -2.20 -3.12 6.93
CA PHE A 256 -2.54 -3.98 5.78
C PHE A 256 -4.05 -4.04 5.57
N VAL A 257 -4.47 -4.53 4.41
CA VAL A 257 -5.87 -4.67 4.03
C VAL A 257 -6.33 -6.12 4.16
N ARG A 258 -7.54 -6.33 4.70
CA ARG A 258 -8.23 -7.62 4.72
C ARG A 258 -9.71 -7.43 4.38
N SER A 259 -10.29 -8.37 3.64
CA SER A 259 -11.74 -8.37 3.42
C SER A 259 -12.47 -8.90 4.65
N VAL A 260 -13.44 -8.12 5.14
CA VAL A 260 -14.33 -8.46 6.26
C VAL A 260 -15.75 -8.18 5.81
N SER A 261 -16.62 -9.19 5.85
CA SER A 261 -18.03 -9.07 5.45
C SER A 261 -18.24 -8.46 4.04
N GLY A 262 -17.32 -8.73 3.11
CA GLY A 262 -17.37 -8.22 1.74
C GLY A 262 -16.76 -6.84 1.52
N HIS A 263 -16.24 -6.19 2.57
CA HIS A 263 -15.60 -4.87 2.47
C HIS A 263 -14.11 -4.92 2.83
N ALA A 264 -13.31 -4.06 2.20
CA ALA A 264 -11.90 -3.90 2.53
C ALA A 264 -11.72 -3.07 3.81
N HIS A 265 -11.17 -3.70 4.84
CA HIS A 265 -10.85 -3.09 6.14
C HIS A 265 -9.35 -2.85 6.28
N ILE A 266 -8.97 -1.83 7.04
CA ILE A 266 -7.59 -1.54 7.41
C ILE A 266 -7.28 -2.18 8.76
N PHE A 267 -6.26 -3.01 8.80
CA PHE A 267 -5.74 -3.65 10.01
C PHE A 267 -4.35 -3.13 10.36
N ALA A 268 -3.98 -3.25 11.63
CA ALA A 268 -2.63 -3.01 12.12
C ALA A 268 -2.15 -4.12 13.05
N LYS A 269 -0.83 -4.37 13.04
CA LYS A 269 -0.11 -5.20 14.01
C LYS A 269 1.38 -4.84 14.04
N ALA A 270 2.09 -5.20 15.10
CA ALA A 270 3.55 -5.22 15.03
C ALA A 270 4.04 -6.36 14.12
N HIS A 271 5.18 -6.17 13.44
CA HIS A 271 5.79 -7.20 12.58
C HIS A 271 6.23 -8.45 13.37
N GLU A 272 6.46 -8.32 14.68
CA GLU A 272 6.86 -9.38 15.59
C GLU A 272 5.88 -10.57 15.61
N GLN A 273 6.43 -11.77 15.80
CA GLN A 273 5.64 -13.00 15.90
C GLN A 273 4.74 -12.96 17.14
N GLY A 274 3.48 -13.39 16.99
CA GLY A 274 2.49 -13.42 18.07
C GLY A 274 1.86 -12.05 18.42
N ALA A 275 2.26 -10.96 17.75
CA ALA A 275 1.62 -9.66 17.94
C ALA A 275 0.13 -9.70 17.59
N LYS A 276 -0.70 -9.09 18.44
CA LYS A 276 -2.15 -9.01 18.25
C LYS A 276 -2.50 -8.10 17.08
N GLU A 277 -3.41 -8.55 16.24
CA GLU A 277 -3.99 -7.75 15.16
C GLU A 277 -5.18 -6.93 15.65
N VAL A 278 -5.32 -5.72 15.10
CA VAL A 278 -6.44 -4.81 15.39
C VAL A 278 -7.06 -4.38 14.07
N ASP A 279 -8.38 -4.57 13.93
CA ASP A 279 -9.18 -3.93 12.88
C ASP A 279 -9.36 -2.45 13.25
N LEU A 280 -8.81 -1.56 12.42
CA LEU A 280 -8.85 -0.12 12.65
C LEU A 280 -10.10 0.54 12.05
N THR A 281 -10.81 -0.18 11.17
CA THR A 281 -12.05 0.28 10.55
C THR A 281 -13.19 -0.71 10.82
N PRO A 282 -13.48 -1.06 12.09
CA PRO A 282 -14.52 -2.02 12.40
C PRO A 282 -15.88 -1.49 11.93
N GLY A 283 -16.62 -2.33 11.21
CA GLY A 283 -17.92 -1.98 10.65
C GLY A 283 -17.87 -1.06 9.43
N ALA A 284 -16.73 -0.99 8.70
CA ALA A 284 -16.69 -0.33 7.42
C ALA A 284 -17.76 -0.93 6.47
N SER A 285 -18.55 -0.07 5.86
CA SER A 285 -19.58 -0.42 4.86
C SER A 285 -19.15 -0.06 3.43
N VAL A 286 -17.88 0.30 3.27
CA VAL A 286 -17.23 0.68 2.01
C VAL A 286 -15.80 0.14 2.04
N ASP A 287 -15.19 0.07 0.86
CA ASP A 287 -13.81 -0.41 0.74
C ASP A 287 -12.81 0.68 1.08
N TYR A 288 -11.96 0.40 2.07
CA TYR A 288 -10.75 1.15 2.36
C TYR A 288 -9.53 0.35 1.90
N THR A 289 -8.71 0.98 1.07
CA THR A 289 -7.58 0.36 0.37
C THR A 289 -6.35 1.26 0.41
N GLU A 290 -5.22 0.71 -0.01
CA GLU A 290 -3.94 1.41 -0.20
C GLU A 290 -3.50 2.18 1.05
N PRO A 291 -3.44 1.53 2.23
CA PRO A 291 -3.03 2.20 3.43
C PRO A 291 -1.54 2.54 3.36
N VAL A 292 -1.21 3.71 3.88
CA VAL A 292 0.16 4.12 4.21
C VAL A 292 0.19 4.59 5.66
N ILE A 293 1.27 4.28 6.37
CA ILE A 293 1.50 4.72 7.74
C ILE A 293 2.65 5.71 7.75
N SER A 294 2.56 6.75 8.59
CA SER A 294 3.65 7.72 8.75
C SER A 294 4.88 7.02 9.35
N HIS A 295 6.08 7.49 9.01
CA HIS A 295 7.33 6.91 9.54
C HIS A 295 7.34 6.81 11.08
N ASP A 296 6.78 7.81 11.76
CA ASP A 296 6.65 7.83 13.22
C ASP A 296 5.56 6.91 13.80
N GLY A 297 4.86 6.15 12.95
CA GLY A 297 3.83 5.19 13.33
C GLY A 297 2.53 5.79 13.86
N LYS A 298 2.34 7.12 13.79
CA LYS A 298 1.21 7.78 14.48
C LYS A 298 -0.04 7.94 13.64
N ASN A 299 0.09 8.07 12.32
CA ASN A 299 -1.03 8.39 11.44
C ASN A 299 -1.07 7.44 10.25
N ILE A 300 -2.28 7.11 9.82
CA ILE A 300 -2.53 6.29 8.63
C ILE A 300 -3.33 7.14 7.65
N ALA A 301 -2.94 7.10 6.38
CA ALA A 301 -3.75 7.59 5.27
C ALA A 301 -4.14 6.40 4.38
N PHE A 302 -5.34 6.44 3.79
CA PHE A 302 -5.84 5.36 2.95
C PHE A 302 -6.87 5.89 1.95
N ARG A 303 -7.03 5.17 0.84
CA ARG A 303 -8.03 5.45 -0.19
C ARG A 303 -9.39 4.91 0.24
N GLY A 304 -10.41 5.77 0.20
CA GLY A 304 -11.82 5.38 0.20
C GLY A 304 -12.44 5.56 -1.19
N PRO A 305 -13.73 5.24 -1.36
CA PRO A 305 -14.41 5.31 -2.66
C PRO A 305 -14.51 6.74 -3.22
N ASP A 306 -14.43 7.76 -2.37
CA ASP A 306 -14.70 9.16 -2.69
C ASP A 306 -13.56 10.10 -2.26
N GLY A 307 -12.37 9.57 -1.98
CA GLY A 307 -11.20 10.40 -1.65
C GLY A 307 -10.19 9.72 -0.74
N ILE A 308 -9.32 10.55 -0.14
CA ILE A 308 -8.32 10.10 0.83
C ILE A 308 -8.79 10.43 2.24
N TYR A 309 -8.64 9.43 3.11
CA TYR A 309 -8.98 9.49 4.52
C TYR A 309 -7.71 9.39 5.37
N THR A 310 -7.76 9.98 6.55
CA THR A 310 -6.72 9.82 7.58
C THR A 310 -7.33 9.43 8.92
N MET A 311 -6.57 8.70 9.74
CA MET A 311 -6.90 8.44 11.13
C MET A 311 -5.62 8.18 11.95
N PRO A 312 -5.68 8.29 13.30
CA PRO A 312 -4.60 7.83 14.16
C PRO A 312 -4.35 6.33 13.98
N ALA A 313 -3.08 5.89 14.04
CA ALA A 313 -2.71 4.48 13.89
C ALA A 313 -3.25 3.58 15.02
N LYS A 314 -3.65 4.18 16.15
CA LYS A 314 -4.32 3.51 17.26
C LYS A 314 -5.82 3.31 17.03
N GLY A 315 -6.33 3.70 15.86
CA GLY A 315 -7.75 3.69 15.51
C GLY A 315 -8.45 5.02 15.81
N GLY A 316 -9.70 5.12 15.37
CA GLY A 316 -10.51 6.32 15.48
C GLY A 316 -11.44 6.46 14.27
N LYS A 317 -12.24 7.52 14.24
CA LYS A 317 -13.09 7.81 13.07
C LYS A 317 -12.22 8.32 11.91
N PRO A 318 -12.29 7.73 10.71
CA PRO A 318 -11.66 8.28 9.51
C PRO A 318 -12.15 9.70 9.20
N ASP A 319 -11.23 10.64 8.98
CA ASP A 319 -11.52 11.97 8.44
C ASP A 319 -11.14 12.04 6.97
N ARG A 320 -12.07 12.45 6.11
CA ARG A 320 -11.81 12.67 4.68
C ARG A 320 -11.03 13.97 4.53
N ILE A 321 -9.79 13.87 4.05
CA ILE A 321 -8.91 15.02 3.88
C ILE A 321 -8.98 15.60 2.46
N THR A 322 -9.37 14.81 1.45
CA THR A 322 -9.60 15.31 0.08
C THR A 322 -10.63 14.48 -0.64
N ASP A 323 -11.34 15.08 -1.61
CA ASP A 323 -12.19 14.40 -2.59
C ASP A 323 -11.40 13.84 -3.80
N THR A 324 -10.09 14.10 -3.85
CA THR A 324 -9.20 13.55 -4.86
C THR A 324 -8.95 12.08 -4.56
N VAL A 325 -9.30 11.22 -5.51
CA VAL A 325 -8.97 9.79 -5.47
C VAL A 325 -7.59 9.60 -6.10
N GLY A 326 -6.73 8.86 -5.41
CA GLY A 326 -5.36 8.59 -5.84
C GLY A 326 -4.65 7.72 -4.80
N LEU A 327 -3.34 7.55 -4.95
CA LEU A 327 -2.53 6.75 -4.04
C LEU A 327 -1.85 7.67 -3.01
N PRO A 328 -2.17 7.52 -1.71
CA PRO A 328 -1.60 8.34 -0.66
C PRO A 328 -0.16 7.92 -0.32
N ALA A 329 0.68 8.87 0.08
CA ALA A 329 2.01 8.64 0.63
C ALA A 329 2.32 9.67 1.73
N TYR A 330 3.19 9.33 2.68
CA TYR A 330 3.69 10.28 3.68
C TYR A 330 5.05 10.85 3.27
N ARG A 331 5.21 12.16 3.42
CA ARG A 331 6.47 12.88 3.26
C ARG A 331 6.98 13.39 4.61
N SER A 332 8.17 12.98 5.04
CA SER A 332 8.81 13.43 6.29
C SER A 332 8.84 14.97 6.46
#